data_AF-A0A9N8GYD2-F1
#
_entry.id   AF-A0A9N8GYD2-F1
#
_cell.length_a   1.000
_cell.length_b   1.000
_cell.length_c   1.000
_cell.angle_alpha   90.00
_cell.angle_beta   90.00
_cell.angle_gamma   90.00
#
_symmetry.space_group_name_H-M   'P 1'
#
loop_
_entity.id
_entity.type
_entity.pdbx_description
1 polymer ?
#
loop_
_entity_poly.entity_id
_entity_poly.type
_entity_poly.pdbx_seq_one_letter_code
_entity_poly.pdbx_strand_id
1 'polypeptide(L)'
;MKEIFIEEKDAASLFGDVNRTPEVELSLKLNNPWVTAQEVAGLPDVPTTSRRARDLLDKSSLDKPLLKRKRKGTKATEYHAAILPIAAIRELLRIQNKDSITPDESAPTEAAVTDQQTPNVQEYTANDFLDEFALIPGYRVQVSAGNGSLGEDDSYTNPCRHLAFRRKWLRYRGFKESELVVVWARGDSMEPTISNNNTLLINTAKTKPSDGNIYVIRQDDMLWVKRVQILLDGSWLLISDNSAYQPLQVKPDAMYNFQVIGQVVNISKDIGD
;
A
#
# COMPACT_ATOMS: atom_id res chain seq x y z
N MET A 1 5.87 46.38 -22.45
CA MET A 1 5.98 45.10 -21.72
C MET A 1 6.76 44.13 -22.60
N LYS A 2 7.94 43.69 -22.16
CA LYS A 2 8.79 42.77 -22.94
C LYS A 2 8.18 41.37 -22.89
N GLU A 3 7.89 40.79 -24.06
CA GLU A 3 7.59 39.38 -24.19
C GLU A 3 8.85 38.58 -23.84
N ILE A 4 8.76 37.79 -22.77
CA ILE A 4 9.83 36.87 -22.39
C ILE A 4 9.65 35.63 -23.26
N PHE A 5 10.49 35.50 -24.28
CA PHE A 5 10.68 34.23 -24.99
C PHE A 5 11.49 33.31 -24.08
N ILE A 6 10.86 32.26 -23.57
CA ILE A 6 11.56 31.16 -22.89
C ILE A 6 11.75 30.06 -23.94
N GLU A 7 13.01 29.86 -24.36
CA GLU A 7 13.40 28.73 -25.19
C GLU A 7 13.12 27.40 -24.46
N GLU A 8 12.87 26.36 -25.24
CA GLU A 8 12.51 24.99 -24.83
C GLU A 8 13.60 24.28 -23.99
N LYS A 9 14.73 24.94 -23.74
CA LYS A 9 15.81 24.46 -22.89
C LYS A 9 15.68 25.05 -21.49
N ASP A 10 15.46 24.13 -20.55
CA ASP A 10 15.52 24.23 -19.10
C ASP A 10 14.16 24.25 -18.38
N ALA A 11 13.31 23.25 -18.68
CA ALA A 11 12.24 22.83 -17.77
C ALA A 11 12.78 22.53 -16.35
N ALA A 12 14.04 22.13 -16.22
CA ALA A 12 14.75 21.95 -14.95
C ALA A 12 15.05 23.27 -14.21
N SER A 13 15.25 24.40 -14.92
CA SER A 13 15.51 25.70 -14.29
C SER A 13 14.27 26.31 -13.61
N LEU A 14 13.07 25.87 -14.01
CA LEU A 14 11.79 26.26 -13.40
C LEU A 14 11.62 25.68 -11.98
N PHE A 15 12.33 24.60 -11.66
CA PHE A 15 12.26 23.89 -10.39
C PHE A 15 13.67 23.79 -9.81
N GLY A 16 14.14 24.85 -9.12
CA GLY A 16 15.43 24.81 -8.40
C GLY A 16 15.52 23.62 -7.42
N ASP A 17 16.73 23.31 -6.94
CA ASP A 17 17.08 22.09 -6.18
C ASP A 17 16.19 21.77 -4.96
N VAL A 18 15.37 22.71 -4.48
CA VAL A 18 14.47 22.58 -3.33
C VAL A 18 13.10 21.93 -3.70
N ASN A 19 12.81 21.71 -4.99
CA ASN A 19 11.50 21.25 -5.50
C ASN A 19 11.53 19.89 -6.24
N ARG A 20 12.34 18.93 -5.81
CA ARG A 20 12.27 17.54 -6.33
C ARG A 20 11.09 16.78 -5.73
N THR A 21 9.88 17.16 -6.09
CA THR A 21 8.72 16.32 -5.84
C THR A 21 8.59 15.26 -6.93
N PRO A 22 7.98 14.09 -6.64
CA PRO A 22 7.75 13.06 -7.65
C PRO A 22 7.00 13.56 -8.89
N GLU A 23 6.12 14.56 -8.74
CA GLU A 23 5.39 15.19 -9.84
C GLU A 23 6.33 15.92 -10.80
N VAL A 24 7.30 16.68 -10.27
CA VAL A 24 8.30 17.38 -11.07
C VAL A 24 9.16 16.37 -11.83
N GLU A 25 9.72 15.38 -11.13
CA GLU A 25 10.60 14.37 -11.74
C GLU A 25 9.91 13.57 -12.85
N LEU A 26 8.64 13.20 -12.65
CA LEU A 26 7.88 12.47 -13.67
C LEU A 26 7.45 13.38 -14.83
N SER A 27 7.08 14.63 -14.55
CA SER A 27 6.67 15.57 -15.61
C SER A 27 7.80 15.86 -16.59
N LEU A 28 9.05 15.87 -16.13
CA LEU A 28 10.24 16.07 -16.99
C LEU A 28 10.52 14.91 -17.95
N LYS A 29 9.89 13.75 -17.75
CA LYS A 29 9.99 12.59 -18.66
C LYS A 29 8.99 12.64 -19.82
N LEU A 30 8.04 13.58 -19.80
CA LEU A 30 7.11 13.79 -20.90
C LEU A 30 7.84 14.48 -22.07
N ASN A 31 7.62 13.99 -23.29
CA ASN A 31 8.10 14.60 -24.53
C ASN A 31 7.59 16.04 -24.67
N ASN A 32 6.36 16.29 -24.20
CA ASN A 32 5.82 17.63 -24.02
C ASN A 32 5.12 17.76 -22.66
N PRO A 33 5.73 18.45 -21.68
CA PRO A 33 5.16 18.61 -20.34
C PRO A 33 4.06 19.67 -20.27
N TRP A 34 3.76 20.38 -21.37
CA TRP A 34 2.73 21.42 -21.40
C TRP A 34 1.41 20.89 -21.93
N VAL A 35 0.40 20.90 -21.05
CA VAL A 35 -0.92 20.31 -21.29
C VAL A 35 -2.03 21.33 -21.15
N THR A 36 -3.13 21.12 -21.86
CA THR A 36 -4.36 21.92 -21.76
C THR A 36 -5.39 21.22 -20.88
N ALA A 37 -6.33 22.00 -20.33
CA ALA A 37 -7.45 21.46 -19.56
C ALA A 37 -8.33 20.47 -20.34
N GLN A 38 -8.28 20.48 -21.69
CA GLN A 38 -9.01 19.52 -22.52
C GLN A 38 -8.27 18.19 -22.62
N GLU A 39 -6.95 18.22 -22.75
CA GLU A 39 -6.10 17.03 -22.88
C GLU A 39 -6.06 16.20 -21.58
N VAL A 40 -6.22 16.85 -20.42
CA VAL A 40 -6.17 16.16 -19.11
C VAL A 40 -7.54 15.85 -18.50
N ALA A 41 -8.63 16.33 -19.10
CA ALA A 41 -9.97 16.10 -18.55
C ALA A 41 -10.29 14.60 -18.52
N GLY A 42 -10.66 14.10 -17.34
CA GLY A 42 -10.97 12.68 -17.13
C GLY A 42 -9.75 11.77 -16.90
N LEU A 43 -8.54 12.33 -16.83
CA LEU A 43 -7.40 11.61 -16.28
C LEU A 43 -7.61 11.30 -14.79
N PRO A 44 -6.89 10.31 -14.21
CA PRO A 44 -6.98 9.97 -12.80
C PRO A 44 -6.85 11.21 -11.90
N ASP A 45 -7.77 11.36 -10.95
CA ASP A 45 -7.87 12.49 -10.02
C ASP A 45 -8.06 13.87 -10.68
N VAL A 46 -8.33 13.92 -11.99
CA VAL A 46 -8.68 15.13 -12.73
C VAL A 46 -10.17 15.09 -13.08
N PRO A 47 -10.93 16.18 -12.85
CA PRO A 47 -12.34 16.24 -13.21
C PRO A 47 -12.58 15.91 -14.69
N THR A 48 -13.68 15.20 -14.95
CA THR A 48 -14.06 14.68 -16.28
C THR A 48 -14.44 15.75 -17.30
N THR A 49 -14.74 16.98 -16.86
CA THR A 49 -15.09 18.09 -17.76
C THR A 49 -13.95 19.09 -17.87
N SER A 50 -13.66 19.58 -19.08
CA SER A 50 -12.57 20.53 -19.30
C SER A 50 -12.73 21.85 -18.54
N ARG A 51 -13.97 22.23 -18.17
CA ARG A 51 -14.23 23.36 -17.27
C ARG A 51 -13.68 23.11 -15.87
N ARG A 52 -14.08 22.00 -15.24
CA ARG A 52 -13.64 21.66 -13.88
C ARG A 52 -12.15 21.30 -13.82
N ALA A 53 -11.62 20.68 -14.88
CA ALA A 53 -10.18 20.44 -15.01
C ALA A 53 -9.40 21.77 -15.03
N ARG A 54 -9.92 22.79 -15.74
CA ARG A 54 -9.33 24.13 -15.71
C ARG A 54 -9.39 24.77 -14.32
N ASP A 55 -10.52 24.65 -13.61
CA ASP A 55 -10.65 25.19 -12.25
C ASP A 55 -9.61 24.57 -11.30
N LEU A 56 -9.36 23.26 -11.43
CA LEU A 56 -8.29 22.55 -10.69
C LEU A 56 -6.91 23.10 -11.05
N LEU A 57 -6.59 23.19 -12.34
CA LEU A 57 -5.28 23.65 -12.83
C LEU A 57 -5.00 25.11 -12.47
N ASP A 58 -6.02 25.96 -12.54
CA ASP A 58 -5.92 27.36 -12.11
C ASP A 58 -5.66 27.45 -10.61
N LYS A 59 -6.36 26.65 -9.79
CA LYS A 59 -6.11 26.57 -8.35
C LYS A 59 -4.70 26.09 -8.03
N SER A 60 -4.22 25.05 -8.71
CA SER A 60 -2.90 24.46 -8.49
C SER A 60 -1.73 25.30 -9.02
N SER A 61 -2.01 26.38 -9.77
CA SER A 61 -1.00 27.31 -10.31
C SER A 61 -1.09 28.72 -9.73
N LEU A 62 -1.96 28.97 -8.74
CA LEU A 62 -2.19 30.30 -8.15
C LEU A 62 -0.91 30.98 -7.63
N ASP A 63 -0.02 30.20 -7.02
CA ASP A 63 1.24 30.64 -6.43
C ASP A 63 2.45 30.47 -7.37
N LYS A 64 2.22 29.91 -8.57
CA LYS A 64 3.27 29.47 -9.51
C LYS A 64 2.98 29.98 -10.93
N PRO A 65 3.10 31.30 -11.18
CA PRO A 65 2.73 31.89 -12.48
C PRO A 65 3.57 31.37 -13.65
N LEU A 66 4.77 30.85 -13.40
CA LEU A 66 5.64 30.27 -14.42
C LEU A 66 5.17 28.89 -14.93
N LEU A 67 4.21 28.25 -14.25
CA LEU A 67 3.66 26.94 -14.64
C LEU A 67 2.38 27.05 -15.48
N LYS A 68 2.05 28.26 -15.93
CA LYS A 68 0.88 28.57 -16.76
C LYS A 68 1.31 29.48 -17.91
N ARG A 69 0.93 29.13 -19.13
CA ARG A 69 1.24 29.94 -20.33
C ARG A 69 0.11 29.92 -21.34
N LYS A 70 0.18 30.82 -22.32
CA LYS A 70 -0.73 30.80 -23.48
C LYS A 70 -0.12 29.94 -24.58
N ARG A 71 -0.90 28.99 -25.13
CA ARG A 71 -0.46 28.15 -26.26
C ARG A 71 -0.21 29.03 -27.48
N LYS A 72 0.96 28.91 -28.10
CA LYS A 72 1.31 29.64 -29.32
C LYS A 72 0.34 29.27 -30.45
N GLY A 73 -0.18 30.27 -31.16
CA GLY A 73 -1.10 30.06 -32.30
C GLY A 73 -2.55 29.74 -31.94
N THR A 74 -2.94 29.65 -30.66
CA THR A 74 -4.34 29.47 -30.26
C THR A 74 -4.73 30.38 -29.10
N LYS A 75 -6.02 30.39 -28.74
CA LYS A 75 -6.52 31.04 -27.51
C LYS A 75 -6.43 30.12 -26.27
N ALA A 76 -5.90 28.91 -26.41
CA ALA A 76 -5.84 27.95 -25.31
C ALA A 76 -4.78 28.32 -24.27
N THR A 77 -5.07 28.00 -23.02
CA THR A 77 -4.14 28.10 -21.89
C THR A 77 -3.54 26.72 -21.62
N GLU A 78 -2.22 26.68 -21.48
CA GLU A 78 -1.43 25.50 -21.12
C GLU A 78 -0.90 25.61 -19.71
N TYR A 79 -0.74 24.45 -19.09
CA TYR A 79 -0.22 24.28 -17.75
C TYR A 79 0.90 23.25 -17.79
N HIS A 80 1.91 23.44 -16.95
CA HIS A 80 2.98 22.45 -16.82
C HIS A 80 2.48 21.21 -16.06
N ALA A 81 2.75 20.01 -16.56
CA ALA A 81 2.24 18.76 -16.00
C ALA A 81 2.62 18.53 -14.52
N ALA A 82 3.68 19.18 -14.02
CA ALA A 82 4.07 19.16 -12.60
C ALA A 82 2.97 19.64 -11.62
N ILE A 83 1.95 20.39 -12.08
CA ILE A 83 0.82 20.82 -11.22
C ILE A 83 -0.33 19.81 -11.19
N LEU A 84 -0.24 18.74 -11.98
CA LEU A 84 -1.23 17.68 -12.00
C LEU A 84 -1.07 16.74 -10.81
N PRO A 85 -2.15 16.05 -10.40
CA PRO A 85 -2.03 14.89 -9.54
C PRO A 85 -1.05 13.87 -10.12
N ILE A 86 -0.23 13.25 -9.27
CA ILE A 86 0.80 12.30 -9.69
C ILE A 86 0.23 11.14 -10.54
N ALA A 87 -1.00 10.72 -10.28
CA ALA A 87 -1.68 9.68 -11.05
C ALA A 87 -1.96 10.10 -12.50
N ALA A 88 -2.32 11.37 -12.72
CA ALA A 88 -2.51 11.92 -14.06
C ALA A 88 -1.19 12.02 -14.85
N ILE A 89 -0.09 12.40 -14.19
CA ILE A 89 1.24 12.47 -14.84
C ILE A 89 1.69 11.08 -15.29
N ARG A 90 1.46 10.05 -14.46
CA ARG A 90 1.76 8.65 -14.81
C ARG A 90 0.94 8.18 -16.01
N GLU A 91 -0.33 8.55 -16.07
CA GLU A 91 -1.19 8.18 -17.20
C GLU A 91 -0.77 8.87 -18.50
N LEU A 92 -0.32 10.13 -18.44
CA LEU A 92 0.24 10.81 -19.61
C LEU A 92 1.51 10.13 -20.14
N LEU A 93 2.41 9.70 -19.26
CA LEU A 93 3.60 8.94 -19.65
C LEU A 93 3.23 7.60 -20.29
N ARG A 94 2.20 6.93 -19.76
CA ARG A 94 1.68 5.68 -20.33
C ARG A 94 1.14 5.87 -21.74
N ILE A 95 0.36 6.94 -21.97
CA ILE A 95 -0.19 7.29 -23.29
C ILE A 95 0.95 7.56 -24.28
N GLN A 96 1.92 8.40 -23.89
CA GLN A 96 3.09 8.72 -24.73
C GLN A 96 3.87 7.47 -25.18
N ASN A 97 4.10 6.52 -24.27
CA ASN A 97 4.84 5.30 -24.59
C ASN A 97 4.04 4.36 -25.51
N LYS A 98 2.70 4.38 -25.41
CA LYS A 98 1.81 3.58 -26.27
C LYS A 98 1.79 4.09 -27.71
N ASP A 99 1.90 5.41 -27.91
CA ASP A 99 1.96 6.02 -29.24
C ASP A 99 3.31 5.80 -29.95
N SER A 100 4.32 5.27 -29.23
CA SER A 100 5.65 4.98 -29.76
C SER A 100 5.80 3.56 -30.35
N ILE A 101 4.74 2.73 -30.31
CA ILE A 101 4.75 1.35 -30.82
C ILE A 101 3.79 1.26 -32.02
N THR A 102 4.31 1.38 -33.24
CA THR A 102 3.60 1.05 -34.48
C THR A 102 3.80 -0.44 -34.83
N PRO A 103 2.77 -1.15 -35.36
CA PRO A 103 2.91 -2.53 -35.81
C PRO A 103 3.36 -2.56 -37.28
N ASP A 104 4.54 -3.09 -37.57
CA ASP A 104 4.86 -3.58 -38.91
C ASP A 104 5.73 -4.84 -38.83
N GLU A 105 5.33 -5.85 -39.58
CA GLU A 105 5.79 -7.23 -39.54
C GLU A 105 6.57 -7.50 -40.85
N SER A 106 7.90 -7.58 -40.80
CA SER A 106 8.72 -8.39 -41.71
C SER A 106 10.20 -8.43 -41.29
N ALA A 107 10.71 -9.63 -40.99
CA ALA A 107 12.13 -9.95 -40.78
C ALA A 107 12.91 -9.97 -42.13
N PRO A 108 14.28 -10.01 -42.24
CA PRO A 108 15.21 -10.66 -41.29
C PRO A 108 16.61 -10.02 -41.03
N THR A 109 17.14 -10.37 -39.84
CA THR A 109 18.52 -10.81 -39.48
C THR A 109 19.75 -9.99 -39.89
N GLU A 110 20.55 -9.53 -38.89
CA GLU A 110 21.95 -9.98 -38.70
C GLU A 110 22.60 -9.53 -37.36
N ALA A 111 23.05 -10.55 -36.61
CA ALA A 111 24.19 -10.64 -35.68
C ALA A 111 24.26 -9.83 -34.35
N ALA A 112 23.81 -10.49 -33.27
CA ALA A 112 24.59 -10.93 -32.07
C ALA A 112 25.46 -9.88 -31.30
N VAL A 113 25.49 -9.71 -29.97
CA VAL A 113 25.36 -10.63 -28.82
C VAL A 113 25.11 -9.77 -27.55
N THR A 114 24.12 -10.10 -26.71
CA THR A 114 24.27 -10.51 -25.30
C THR A 114 22.89 -10.47 -24.65
N ASP A 115 22.44 -11.66 -24.30
CA ASP A 115 21.16 -11.98 -23.70
C ASP A 115 21.06 -11.36 -22.29
N GLN A 116 20.28 -10.29 -22.16
CA GLN A 116 19.56 -9.97 -20.93
C GLN A 116 18.09 -10.00 -21.27
N GLN A 117 17.48 -11.19 -21.22
CA GLN A 117 16.03 -11.32 -21.09
C GLN A 117 15.58 -10.49 -19.90
N THR A 118 15.16 -9.25 -20.17
CA THR A 118 14.36 -8.48 -19.24
C THR A 118 13.09 -9.30 -19.07
N PRO A 119 12.73 -9.73 -17.84
CA PRO A 119 11.52 -10.50 -17.65
C PRO A 119 10.37 -9.67 -18.23
N ASN A 120 9.53 -10.32 -19.04
CA ASN A 120 8.32 -9.72 -19.59
C ASN A 120 7.38 -9.40 -18.40
N VAL A 121 7.55 -8.22 -17.79
CA VAL A 121 6.71 -7.77 -16.68
C VAL A 121 5.41 -7.30 -17.31
N GLN A 122 4.37 -8.14 -17.22
CA GLN A 122 3.00 -7.70 -17.47
C GLN A 122 2.71 -6.47 -16.61
N GLU A 123 2.41 -5.34 -17.24
CA GLU A 123 1.92 -4.15 -16.54
C GLU A 123 0.57 -4.49 -15.90
N TYR A 124 0.52 -4.54 -14.56
CA TYR A 124 -0.74 -4.67 -13.82
C TYR A 124 -1.40 -3.29 -13.74
N THR A 125 -2.66 -3.17 -14.16
CA THR A 125 -3.45 -2.00 -13.79
C THR A 125 -3.85 -2.10 -12.32
N ALA A 126 -4.22 -0.97 -11.70
CA ALA A 126 -4.73 -0.97 -10.33
C ALA A 126 -5.97 -1.85 -10.18
N ASN A 127 -6.81 -1.94 -11.23
CA ASN A 127 -7.98 -2.81 -11.24
C ASN A 127 -7.59 -4.29 -11.33
N ASP A 128 -6.65 -4.65 -12.21
CA ASP A 128 -6.17 -6.04 -12.29
C ASP A 128 -5.58 -6.50 -10.95
N PHE A 129 -4.83 -5.61 -10.29
CA PHE A 129 -4.31 -5.87 -8.95
C PHE A 129 -5.45 -6.02 -7.93
N LEU A 130 -6.41 -5.10 -7.91
CA LEU A 130 -7.54 -5.13 -6.98
C LEU A 130 -8.56 -6.22 -7.29
N ASP A 131 -8.50 -6.90 -8.42
CA ASP A 131 -9.26 -8.13 -8.73
C ASP A 131 -8.53 -9.37 -8.21
N GLU A 132 -7.20 -9.37 -8.28
CA GLU A 132 -6.39 -10.50 -7.86
C GLU A 132 -6.08 -10.50 -6.35
N PHE A 133 -5.92 -9.33 -5.74
CA PHE A 133 -5.47 -9.14 -4.36
C PHE A 133 -6.49 -8.44 -3.48
N ALA A 134 -6.71 -9.02 -2.30
CA ALA A 134 -7.43 -8.39 -1.21
C ALA A 134 -6.50 -7.51 -0.39
N LEU A 135 -6.92 -6.29 -0.09
CA LEU A 135 -6.22 -5.40 0.82
C LEU A 135 -6.76 -5.60 2.24
N ILE A 136 -5.98 -6.28 3.09
CA ILE A 136 -6.37 -6.57 4.47
C ILE A 136 -5.89 -5.43 5.39
N PRO A 137 -6.77 -4.84 6.21
CA PRO A 137 -6.41 -3.73 7.08
C PRO A 137 -5.42 -4.18 8.17
N GLY A 138 -4.38 -3.36 8.36
CA GLY A 138 -3.38 -3.53 9.39
C GLY A 138 -3.50 -2.46 10.46
N TYR A 139 -3.51 -2.88 11.72
CA TYR A 139 -3.62 -1.98 12.87
C TYR A 139 -2.32 -1.97 13.66
N ARG A 140 -1.87 -0.78 14.07
CA ARG A 140 -0.72 -0.63 14.96
C ARG A 140 -1.16 -0.92 16.40
N VAL A 141 -1.61 -2.14 16.62
CA VAL A 141 -1.95 -2.63 17.94
C VAL A 141 -0.74 -3.43 18.41
N GLN A 142 -0.12 -2.98 19.49
CA GLN A 142 0.99 -3.71 20.10
C GLN A 142 0.42 -4.91 20.83
N VAL A 143 0.41 -6.06 20.16
CA VAL A 143 0.09 -7.33 20.82
C VAL A 143 1.34 -7.73 21.58
N SER A 144 1.33 -7.50 22.89
CA SER A 144 2.47 -7.82 23.74
C SER A 144 2.59 -9.32 23.84
N ALA A 145 3.74 -9.86 23.46
CA ALA A 145 4.11 -11.23 23.73
C ALA A 145 4.33 -11.44 25.25
N GLY A 146 4.63 -10.40 26.03
CA GLY A 146 4.74 -10.47 27.48
C GLY A 146 5.03 -9.09 28.08
N ASN A 147 4.40 -8.80 29.22
CA ASN A 147 4.21 -7.48 29.86
C ASN A 147 3.36 -6.54 29.01
N GLY A 148 2.07 -6.48 29.35
CA GLY A 148 1.05 -5.81 28.56
C GLY A 148 1.34 -4.36 28.22
N SER A 149 0.93 -3.98 27.02
CA SER A 149 0.94 -2.58 26.56
C SER A 149 -0.39 -1.95 26.93
N LEU A 150 -0.34 -0.79 27.60
CA LEU A 150 -1.46 0.14 27.66
C LEU A 150 -1.62 0.75 26.26
N GLY A 151 -2.83 0.74 25.71
CA GLY A 151 -3.14 1.40 24.45
C GLY A 151 -3.72 2.78 24.68
N GLU A 152 -2.92 3.82 24.44
CA GLU A 152 -3.42 5.18 24.27
C GLU A 152 -3.51 5.54 22.78
N ASP A 153 -4.58 6.29 22.46
CA ASP A 153 -4.90 7.03 21.24
C ASP A 153 -5.05 6.26 19.91
N ASP A 154 -6.28 6.33 19.38
CA ASP A 154 -6.77 6.27 17.98
C ASP A 154 -6.28 5.14 17.03
N SER A 155 -5.40 4.28 17.52
CA SER A 155 -4.75 3.19 16.78
C SER A 155 -5.63 1.95 16.61
N TYR A 156 -6.76 1.90 17.33
CA TYR A 156 -7.76 0.84 17.24
C TYR A 156 -8.84 1.11 16.19
N THR A 157 -9.05 2.36 15.81
CA THR A 157 -10.20 2.80 15.00
C THR A 157 -9.88 2.89 13.51
N ASN A 158 -8.64 3.25 13.15
CA ASN A 158 -8.22 3.42 11.77
C ASN A 158 -7.04 2.50 11.41
N PRO A 159 -7.09 1.78 10.26
CA PRO A 159 -5.97 0.98 9.80
C PRO A 159 -4.80 1.88 9.42
N CYS A 160 -3.60 1.58 9.92
CA CYS A 160 -2.39 2.33 9.61
C CYS A 160 -1.73 1.89 8.30
N ARG A 161 -2.08 0.70 7.80
CA ARG A 161 -1.65 0.18 6.49
C ARG A 161 -2.64 -0.85 5.97
N HIS A 162 -2.47 -1.26 4.72
CA HIS A 162 -3.10 -2.44 4.16
C HIS A 162 -2.02 -3.37 3.61
N LEU A 163 -2.20 -4.68 3.81
CA LEU A 163 -1.35 -5.68 3.17
C LEU A 163 -2.14 -6.44 2.13
N ALA A 164 -1.52 -6.64 0.97
CA ALA A 164 -2.12 -7.36 -0.13
C ALA A 164 -1.95 -8.88 0.04
N PHE A 165 -3.05 -9.62 -0.03
CA PHE A 165 -3.07 -11.07 -0.07
C PHE A 165 -3.78 -11.54 -1.34
N ARG A 166 -3.22 -12.51 -2.07
CA ARG A 166 -3.89 -13.08 -3.26
C ARG A 166 -5.24 -13.66 -2.86
N ARG A 167 -6.33 -13.23 -3.49
CA ARG A 167 -7.68 -13.77 -3.24
C ARG A 167 -7.77 -15.26 -3.49
N LYS A 168 -7.00 -15.77 -4.47
CA LYS A 168 -6.92 -17.21 -4.74
C LYS A 168 -6.42 -17.98 -3.50
N TRP A 169 -5.43 -17.45 -2.79
CA TRP A 169 -4.93 -18.06 -1.56
C TRP A 169 -5.97 -17.95 -0.43
N LEU A 170 -6.62 -16.80 -0.27
CA LEU A 170 -7.68 -16.61 0.72
C LEU A 170 -8.83 -17.60 0.51
N ARG A 171 -9.32 -17.75 -0.73
CA ARG A 171 -10.37 -18.71 -1.08
C ARG A 171 -9.95 -20.16 -0.81
N TYR A 172 -8.73 -20.53 -1.19
CA TYR A 172 -8.19 -21.87 -0.91
C TYR A 172 -8.18 -22.18 0.60
N ARG A 173 -7.87 -21.18 1.43
CA ARG A 173 -7.89 -21.31 2.90
C ARG A 173 -9.29 -21.18 3.50
N GLY A 174 -10.31 -20.84 2.70
CA GLY A 174 -11.68 -20.59 3.17
C GLY A 174 -11.82 -19.31 3.99
N PHE A 175 -10.94 -18.32 3.81
CA PHE A 175 -10.99 -17.06 4.54
C PHE A 175 -11.79 -16.00 3.80
N LYS A 176 -12.59 -15.22 4.54
CA LYS A 176 -13.25 -14.02 4.02
C LYS A 176 -12.42 -12.79 4.36
N GLU A 177 -12.32 -11.87 3.42
CA GLU A 177 -11.54 -10.63 3.56
C GLU A 177 -11.99 -9.79 4.76
N SER A 178 -13.30 -9.75 5.02
CA SER A 178 -13.91 -9.02 6.15
C SER A 178 -13.63 -9.63 7.53
N GLU A 179 -13.12 -10.86 7.58
CA GLU A 179 -12.81 -11.60 8.81
C GLU A 179 -11.29 -11.63 9.07
N LEU A 180 -10.52 -10.82 8.34
CA LEU A 180 -9.07 -10.80 8.43
C LEU A 180 -8.57 -9.43 8.87
N VAL A 181 -7.57 -9.45 9.75
CA VAL A 181 -6.84 -8.25 10.16
C VAL A 181 -5.36 -8.56 10.26
N VAL A 182 -4.54 -7.54 10.03
CA VAL A 182 -3.09 -7.61 10.19
C VAL A 182 -2.67 -6.89 11.47
N VAL A 183 -1.78 -7.50 12.22
CA VAL A 183 -1.09 -6.87 13.35
C VAL A 183 0.40 -7.20 13.30
N TRP A 184 1.18 -6.64 14.23
CA TRP A 184 2.58 -6.96 14.40
C TRP A 184 2.83 -7.49 15.80
N ALA A 185 3.65 -8.53 15.88
CA ALA A 185 4.12 -9.06 17.14
C ALA A 185 5.08 -8.07 17.81
N ARG A 186 4.97 -7.93 19.13
CA ARG A 186 5.92 -7.18 19.96
C ARG A 186 6.46 -8.07 21.07
N GLY A 187 7.78 -8.06 21.27
CA GLY A 187 8.47 -8.88 22.27
C GLY A 187 8.85 -10.26 21.75
N ASP A 188 9.33 -11.11 22.66
CA ASP A 188 10.03 -12.35 22.35
C ASP A 188 9.35 -13.61 22.93
N SER A 189 8.18 -13.49 23.57
CA SER A 189 7.56 -14.64 24.25
C SER A 189 7.17 -15.77 23.30
N MET A 190 6.97 -15.47 22.02
CA MET A 190 6.57 -16.46 21.03
C MET A 190 7.76 -16.89 20.18
N GLU A 191 8.99 -16.51 20.53
CA GLU A 191 10.18 -17.03 19.87
C GLU A 191 10.37 -18.51 20.16
N PRO A 192 10.80 -19.32 19.17
CA PRO A 192 11.27 -18.90 17.84
C PRO A 192 10.17 -18.76 16.77
N THR A 193 8.93 -19.19 17.08
CA THR A 193 7.83 -19.26 16.10
C THR A 193 7.42 -17.89 15.57
N ILE A 194 7.37 -16.88 16.44
CA ILE A 194 7.04 -15.50 16.12
C ILE A 194 8.09 -14.61 16.76
N SER A 195 8.93 -13.99 15.93
CA SER A 195 9.90 -13.00 16.39
C SER A 195 9.24 -11.63 16.54
N ASN A 196 9.88 -10.76 17.32
CA ASN A 196 9.50 -9.35 17.39
C ASN A 196 9.39 -8.74 15.98
N ASN A 197 8.41 -7.86 15.78
CA ASN A 197 8.07 -7.21 14.49
C ASN A 197 7.54 -8.15 13.38
N ASN A 198 7.36 -9.45 13.63
CA ASN A 198 6.70 -10.31 12.64
C ASN A 198 5.28 -9.83 12.37
N THR A 199 4.90 -9.89 11.09
CA THR A 199 3.55 -9.55 10.64
C THR A 199 2.65 -10.76 10.84
N LEU A 200 1.53 -10.56 11.53
CA LEU A 200 0.55 -11.60 11.83
C LEU A 200 -0.74 -11.33 11.08
N LEU A 201 -1.22 -12.32 10.32
CA LEU A 201 -2.57 -12.33 9.77
C LEU A 201 -3.47 -13.08 10.75
N ILE A 202 -4.51 -12.41 11.24
CA ILE A 202 -5.47 -12.94 12.19
C ILE A 202 -6.80 -13.17 11.50
N ASN A 203 -7.40 -14.34 11.70
CA ASN A 203 -8.78 -14.62 11.36
C ASN A 203 -9.67 -14.37 12.59
N THR A 204 -10.47 -13.30 12.54
CA THR A 204 -11.34 -12.84 13.63
C THR A 204 -12.65 -13.61 13.74
N ALA A 205 -13.02 -14.42 12.74
CA ALA A 205 -14.15 -15.34 12.86
C ALA A 205 -13.81 -16.59 13.67
N LYS A 206 -12.52 -16.90 13.84
CA LYS A 206 -12.05 -18.05 14.63
C LYS A 206 -11.80 -17.68 16.08
N THR A 207 -12.88 -17.49 16.83
CA THR A 207 -12.86 -17.11 18.25
C THR A 207 -12.95 -18.30 19.21
N LYS A 208 -13.27 -19.50 18.73
CA LYS A 208 -13.26 -20.71 19.54
C LYS A 208 -11.85 -21.33 19.50
N PRO A 209 -11.12 -21.40 20.62
CA PRO A 209 -9.81 -22.02 20.64
C PRO A 209 -9.87 -23.49 20.23
N SER A 210 -8.83 -23.92 19.54
CA SER A 210 -8.58 -25.30 19.16
C SER A 210 -7.15 -25.62 19.57
N ASP A 211 -6.94 -26.84 20.02
CA ASP A 211 -5.69 -27.28 20.61
C ASP A 211 -4.49 -27.05 19.69
N GLY A 212 -3.38 -26.56 20.26
CA GLY A 212 -2.11 -26.33 19.58
C GLY A 212 -2.06 -25.09 18.68
N ASN A 213 -3.17 -24.38 18.47
CA ASN A 213 -3.19 -23.18 17.62
C ASN A 213 -2.79 -21.92 18.39
N ILE A 214 -2.31 -20.91 17.64
CA ILE A 214 -1.93 -19.60 18.18
C ILE A 214 -3.09 -18.62 18.01
N TYR A 215 -3.39 -17.89 19.07
CA TYR A 215 -4.48 -16.93 19.13
C TYR A 215 -4.00 -15.58 19.64
N VAL A 216 -4.71 -14.54 19.22
CA VAL A 216 -4.69 -13.24 19.90
C VAL A 216 -5.81 -13.23 20.93
N ILE A 217 -5.44 -13.01 22.18
CA ILE A 217 -6.34 -13.05 23.33
C ILE A 217 -6.25 -11.71 24.03
N ARG A 218 -7.40 -11.11 24.33
CA ARG A 218 -7.53 -9.94 25.17
C ARG A 218 -7.84 -10.37 26.60
N GLN A 219 -7.15 -9.76 27.55
CA GLN A 219 -7.49 -9.79 28.97
C GLN A 219 -7.46 -8.34 29.45
N ASP A 220 -8.60 -7.83 29.91
CA ASP A 220 -8.78 -6.40 30.20
C ASP A 220 -8.37 -5.54 28.98
N ASP A 221 -7.46 -4.58 29.17
CA ASP A 221 -6.94 -3.71 28.10
C ASP A 221 -5.70 -4.29 27.39
N MET A 222 -5.25 -5.49 27.78
CA MET A 222 -4.02 -6.10 27.28
C MET A 222 -4.31 -7.15 26.21
N LEU A 223 -3.50 -7.14 25.14
CA LEU A 223 -3.55 -8.14 24.07
C LEU A 223 -2.31 -9.01 24.09
N TRP A 224 -2.53 -10.32 24.01
CA TRP A 224 -1.54 -11.38 24.11
C TRP A 224 -1.54 -12.25 22.86
N VAL A 225 -0.36 -12.64 22.36
CA VAL A 225 -0.23 -13.77 21.43
C VAL A 225 0.19 -14.99 22.23
N LYS A 226 -0.63 -16.04 22.23
CA LYS A 226 -0.32 -17.30 22.93
C LYS A 226 -0.75 -18.50 22.11
N ARG A 227 -0.03 -19.61 22.27
CA ARG A 227 -0.48 -20.92 21.84
C ARG A 227 -1.46 -21.45 22.88
N VAL A 228 -2.63 -21.93 22.45
CA VAL A 228 -3.65 -22.46 23.37
C VAL A 228 -3.61 -23.97 23.34
N GLN A 229 -3.50 -24.58 24.52
CA GLN A 229 -3.75 -25.99 24.73
C GLN A 229 -5.01 -26.17 25.58
N ILE A 230 -5.87 -27.12 25.24
CA ILE A 230 -7.11 -27.40 25.98
C ILE A 230 -6.89 -28.64 26.85
N LEU A 231 -7.05 -28.48 28.16
CA LEU A 231 -6.90 -29.57 29.13
C LEU A 231 -8.18 -30.41 29.24
N LEU A 232 -8.07 -31.61 29.80
CA LEU A 232 -9.18 -32.56 29.94
C LEU A 232 -10.33 -32.02 30.80
N ASP A 233 -10.03 -31.14 31.75
CA ASP A 233 -11.00 -30.46 32.61
C ASP A 233 -11.67 -29.26 31.93
N GLY A 234 -11.34 -29.00 30.67
CA GLY A 234 -11.82 -27.86 29.90
C GLY A 234 -11.04 -26.57 30.12
N SER A 235 -10.03 -26.54 31.00
CA SER A 235 -9.16 -25.37 31.19
C SER A 235 -8.37 -25.05 29.92
N TRP A 236 -8.04 -23.78 29.72
CA TRP A 236 -7.06 -23.37 28.71
C TRP A 236 -5.68 -23.25 29.37
N LEU A 237 -4.66 -23.78 28.71
CA LEU A 237 -3.27 -23.51 29.02
C LEU A 237 -2.72 -22.58 27.94
N LEU A 238 -2.45 -21.33 28.31
CA LEU A 238 -1.89 -20.32 27.44
C LEU A 238 -0.36 -20.40 27.49
N ILE A 239 0.23 -20.85 26.40
CA ILE A 239 1.64 -21.19 26.29
C ILE A 239 2.37 -20.13 25.46
N SER A 240 3.51 -19.72 25.98
CA SER A 240 4.53 -18.96 25.26
C SER A 240 5.47 -19.97 24.61
N ASP A 241 5.77 -19.83 23.32
CA ASP A 241 6.71 -20.74 22.65
C ASP A 241 8.17 -20.54 23.15
N ASN A 242 8.44 -19.40 23.78
CA ASN A 242 9.70 -19.13 24.47
C ASN A 242 9.63 -19.67 25.92
N SER A 243 10.52 -20.61 26.25
CA SER A 243 10.58 -21.30 27.54
C SER A 243 10.93 -20.41 28.74
N ALA A 244 11.43 -19.19 28.51
CA ALA A 244 11.64 -18.21 29.56
C ALA A 244 10.32 -17.75 30.22
N TYR A 245 9.19 -17.93 29.54
CA TYR A 245 7.88 -17.51 29.99
C TYR A 245 7.04 -18.70 30.46
N GLN A 246 6.54 -18.64 31.69
CA GLN A 246 5.71 -19.70 32.25
C GLN A 246 4.33 -19.77 31.57
N PRO A 247 3.79 -20.97 31.32
CA PRO A 247 2.41 -21.12 30.87
C PRO A 247 1.40 -20.57 31.88
N LEU A 248 0.32 -19.97 31.40
CA LEU A 248 -0.78 -19.47 32.22
C LEU A 248 -1.99 -20.40 32.07
N GLN A 249 -2.40 -21.04 33.16
CA GLN A 249 -3.62 -21.84 33.18
C GLN A 249 -4.84 -20.97 33.49
N VAL A 250 -5.82 -20.98 32.60
CA VAL A 250 -7.11 -20.32 32.74
C VAL A 250 -8.17 -21.39 32.94
N LYS A 251 -8.69 -21.48 34.16
CA LYS A 251 -9.76 -22.41 34.51
C LYS A 251 -11.10 -21.99 33.87
N PRO A 252 -12.06 -22.91 33.66
CA PRO A 252 -13.34 -22.60 33.02
C PRO A 252 -14.12 -21.45 33.70
N ASP A 253 -14.04 -21.37 35.03
CA ASP A 253 -14.66 -20.33 35.84
C ASP A 253 -14.01 -18.94 35.63
N ALA A 254 -12.74 -18.86 35.21
CA ALA A 254 -12.03 -17.60 34.98
C ALA A 254 -12.04 -17.15 33.50
N MET A 255 -12.56 -17.97 32.58
CA MET A 255 -12.52 -17.69 31.14
C MET A 255 -13.28 -16.42 30.73
N TYR A 256 -14.25 -15.97 31.53
CA TYR A 256 -15.02 -14.75 31.24
C TYR A 256 -14.16 -13.48 31.21
N ASN A 257 -12.98 -13.51 31.84
CA ASN A 257 -12.00 -12.40 31.82
C ASN A 257 -11.20 -12.35 30.52
N PHE A 258 -11.35 -13.34 29.64
CA PHE A 258 -10.56 -13.48 28.42
C PHE A 258 -11.47 -13.44 27.19
N GLN A 259 -11.09 -12.63 26.21
CA GLN A 259 -11.74 -12.57 24.92
C GLN A 259 -10.76 -13.03 23.83
N VAL A 260 -11.13 -14.09 23.11
CA VAL A 260 -10.36 -14.52 21.94
C VAL A 260 -10.71 -13.60 20.77
N ILE A 261 -9.72 -12.82 20.32
CA ILE A 261 -9.88 -11.89 19.19
C ILE A 261 -9.88 -12.63 17.86
N GLY A 262 -9.04 -13.67 17.74
CA GLY A 262 -8.97 -14.50 16.54
C GLY A 262 -7.74 -15.40 16.51
N GLN A 263 -7.72 -16.31 15.53
CA GLN A 263 -6.60 -17.23 15.31
C GLN A 263 -5.53 -16.57 14.44
N VAL A 264 -4.25 -16.72 14.80
CA VAL A 264 -3.13 -16.40 13.90
C VAL A 264 -3.07 -17.46 12.80
N VAL A 265 -3.28 -17.05 11.55
CA VAL A 265 -3.39 -17.97 10.39
C VAL A 265 -2.22 -17.88 9.41
N ASN A 266 -1.45 -16.79 9.48
CA ASN A 266 -0.20 -16.63 8.75
C ASN A 266 0.76 -15.75 9.55
N ILE A 267 2.05 -16.11 9.49
CA ILE A 267 3.15 -15.33 10.05
C ILE A 267 4.06 -14.99 8.87
N SER A 268 4.30 -13.70 8.67
CA SER A 268 5.23 -13.20 7.68
C SER A 268 6.43 -12.59 8.42
N LYS A 269 7.59 -13.19 8.21
CA LYS A 269 8.86 -12.75 8.80
C LYS A 269 9.61 -11.92 7.77
N ASP A 270 9.78 -10.65 8.08
CA ASP A 270 10.75 -9.81 7.40
C ASP A 270 12.10 -10.06 8.06
N ILE A 271 13.10 -10.44 7.26
CA ILE A 271 14.44 -10.74 7.77
C ILE A 271 15.32 -9.49 7.75
N GLY A 272 14.89 -8.39 7.12
CA GLY A 272 15.71 -7.20 6.95
C GLY A 272 17.01 -7.47 6.17
N ASP A 273 17.71 -6.40 5.83
CA ASP A 273 19.09 -6.44 5.32
C ASP A 273 20.12 -6.56 6.46
#